data_AF-A0A0Q5Q297-F1
#
_entry.id   AF-A0A0Q5Q297-F1
#
_cell.length_a   1.000
_cell.length_b   1.000
_cell.length_c   1.000
_cell.angle_alpha   90.00
_cell.angle_beta   90.00
_cell.angle_gamma   90.00
#
_symmetry.space_group_name_H-M   'P 1'
#
loop_
_entity.id
_entity.type
_entity.pdbx_description
1 polymer ?
#
loop_
_entity_poly.entity_id
_entity_poly.type
_entity_poly.pdbx_seq_one_letter_code
_entity_poly.pdbx_strand_id
1 'polypeptide(L)'
;MELNFDEIIKICGGVSVVTAALFTVFWQLIQNRLNENWRRKTETKIKVLENNLSEKSNLLSNLIDVQKSNYSSSQERRISSVDKSWTLLGQLKVSVSSAIDFIYNSLTTKEIEELNTSESDSSLFLVPELGRINYEKFYTDAKEFEQIIFKERPFLGVDLALSFTVYARFLGRINHLTQYGIKKGNLTHWKNDKAIVHILQNFLNTSQVDAIIKQEMHTFDIICHMFEEKIMEQINDVISGKTASNHSFEHIKTIKESLSDIDIFKQNK
;
A
#
# COMPACT_ATOMS: atom_id res chain seq x y z
N MET A 1 2.99 -60.24 -92.50
CA MET A 1 3.71 -60.67 -91.30
C MET A 1 2.66 -60.73 -90.20
N GLU A 2 2.10 -61.92 -89.97
CA GLU A 2 1.00 -62.11 -89.00
C GLU A 2 1.62 -62.10 -87.61
N LEU A 3 1.34 -61.05 -86.85
CA LEU A 3 1.80 -60.94 -85.47
C LEU A 3 1.15 -62.05 -84.63
N ASN A 4 1.97 -62.85 -83.96
CA ASN A 4 1.51 -63.95 -83.13
C ASN A 4 0.87 -63.38 -81.84
N PHE A 5 -0.26 -63.94 -81.39
CA PHE A 5 -1.04 -63.42 -80.26
C PHE A 5 -0.21 -63.27 -78.98
N ASP A 6 0.78 -64.14 -78.80
CA ASP A 6 1.72 -64.15 -77.67
C ASP A 6 2.71 -62.96 -77.68
N GLU A 7 3.07 -62.44 -78.86
CA GLU A 7 3.90 -61.24 -79.00
C GLU A 7 3.09 -59.97 -78.70
N ILE A 8 1.81 -59.92 -79.07
CA ILE A 8 0.90 -58.81 -78.75
C ILE A 8 0.71 -58.72 -77.23
N ILE A 9 0.53 -59.86 -76.54
CA ILE A 9 0.43 -59.90 -75.07
C ILE A 9 1.72 -59.41 -74.40
N LYS A 10 2.90 -59.78 -74.90
CA LYS A 10 4.19 -59.32 -74.36
C LYS A 10 4.41 -57.83 -74.56
N ILE A 11 4.02 -57.28 -75.71
CA ILE A 11 4.11 -55.83 -76.00
C ILE A 11 3.12 -55.06 -75.12
N CYS A 12 1.86 -55.51 -75.02
CA CYS A 12 0.86 -54.88 -74.14
C CYS A 12 1.23 -54.99 -72.66
N GLY A 13 1.78 -56.12 -72.23
CA GLY A 13 2.31 -56.33 -70.88
C GLY A 13 3.49 -55.40 -70.58
N GLY A 14 4.46 -55.27 -71.49
CA GLY A 14 5.59 -54.35 -71.35
C GLY A 14 5.15 -52.89 -71.25
N VAL A 15 4.20 -52.46 -72.09
CA VAL A 15 3.63 -51.10 -72.06
C VAL A 15 2.88 -50.84 -70.74
N SER A 16 2.17 -51.83 -70.19
CA SER A 16 1.50 -51.69 -68.89
C SER A 16 2.47 -51.47 -67.73
N VAL A 17 3.62 -52.14 -67.73
CA VAL A 17 4.65 -51.98 -66.70
C VAL A 17 5.31 -50.61 -66.83
N VAL A 18 5.61 -50.17 -68.06
CA VAL A 18 6.20 -48.85 -68.32
C VAL A 18 5.24 -47.72 -67.93
N THR A 19 3.95 -47.84 -68.28
CA THR A 19 2.94 -46.82 -67.91
C THR A 19 2.68 -46.78 -66.40
N ALA A 20 2.62 -47.93 -65.72
CA ALA A 20 2.53 -47.98 -64.26
C ALA A 20 3.76 -47.36 -63.58
N ALA A 21 4.97 -47.61 -64.10
CA ALA A 21 6.20 -47.00 -63.60
C ALA A 21 6.20 -45.47 -63.79
N LEU A 22 5.82 -44.98 -64.98
CA LEU A 22 5.69 -43.55 -65.25
C LEU A 22 4.65 -42.88 -64.33
N PHE A 23 3.50 -43.53 -64.12
CA PHE A 23 2.46 -43.04 -63.22
C PHE A 23 2.96 -42.98 -61.77
N THR A 24 3.70 -44.00 -61.32
CA THR A 24 4.28 -44.04 -59.98
C THR A 24 5.27 -42.88 -59.77
N VAL A 25 6.17 -42.63 -60.73
CA VAL A 25 7.10 -41.50 -60.68
C VAL A 25 6.36 -40.17 -60.66
N PHE A 26 5.34 -40.00 -61.52
CA PHE A 26 4.54 -38.79 -61.57
C PHE A 26 3.77 -38.54 -60.26
N TRP A 27 3.16 -39.59 -59.70
CA TRP A 27 2.47 -39.53 -58.42
C TRP A 27 3.45 -39.17 -57.28
N GLN A 28 4.64 -39.76 -57.28
CA GLN A 28 5.68 -39.46 -56.30
C GLN A 28 6.13 -37.99 -56.39
N LEU A 29 6.27 -37.43 -57.60
CA LEU A 29 6.60 -36.02 -57.79
C LEU A 29 5.49 -35.08 -57.28
N ILE A 30 4.22 -35.42 -57.52
CA ILE A 30 3.07 -34.67 -56.99
C ILE A 30 3.04 -34.74 -55.46
N GLN A 31 3.17 -35.95 -54.89
CA GLN A 31 3.20 -36.16 -53.45
C GLN A 31 4.34 -35.37 -52.80
N ASN A 32 5.53 -35.39 -53.40
CA ASN A 32 6.67 -34.61 -52.92
C ASN A 32 6.37 -33.11 -52.93
N ARG A 33 5.79 -32.56 -54.00
CA ARG A 33 5.41 -31.13 -54.06
C ARG A 33 4.33 -30.76 -53.06
N LEU A 34 3.30 -31.59 -52.90
CA LEU A 34 2.23 -31.35 -51.92
C LEU A 34 2.78 -31.41 -50.50
N ASN A 35 3.63 -32.38 -50.21
CA ASN A 35 4.23 -32.56 -48.90
C ASN A 35 5.21 -31.43 -48.57
N GLU A 36 6.03 -30.98 -49.53
CA GLU A 36 6.88 -29.78 -49.38
C GLU A 36 6.06 -28.52 -49.12
N ASN A 37 4.98 -28.31 -49.87
CA ASN A 37 4.10 -27.15 -49.66
C ASN A 37 3.40 -27.19 -48.30
N TRP A 38 2.94 -28.37 -47.87
CA TRP A 38 2.34 -28.56 -46.56
C TRP A 38 3.37 -28.32 -45.45
N ARG A 39 4.58 -28.89 -45.57
CA ARG A 39 5.68 -28.68 -44.63
C ARG A 39 6.06 -27.20 -44.52
N ARG A 40 6.22 -26.50 -45.65
CA ARG A 40 6.48 -25.04 -45.67
C ARG A 40 5.38 -24.24 -44.98
N LYS A 41 4.10 -24.56 -45.22
CA LYS A 41 2.97 -23.89 -44.55
C LYS A 41 2.99 -24.13 -43.05
N THR A 42 3.25 -25.36 -42.61
CA THR A 42 3.34 -25.71 -41.19
C THR A 42 4.53 -25.04 -40.52
N GLU A 43 5.73 -25.11 -41.10
CA GLU A 43 6.93 -24.43 -40.61
C GLU A 43 6.71 -22.91 -40.52
N THR A 44 6.05 -22.29 -41.50
CA THR A 44 5.73 -20.85 -41.46
C THR A 44 4.75 -20.53 -40.33
N LYS A 45 3.69 -21.33 -40.14
CA LYS A 45 2.74 -21.15 -39.05
C LYS A 45 3.41 -21.31 -37.68
N ILE A 46 4.30 -22.30 -37.53
CA ILE A 46 5.08 -22.50 -36.31
C ILE A 46 5.95 -21.28 -36.04
N LYS A 47 6.72 -20.80 -37.02
CA LYS A 47 7.54 -19.59 -36.87
C LYS A 47 6.73 -18.35 -36.50
N VAL A 48 5.54 -18.17 -37.08
CA VAL A 48 4.64 -17.06 -36.74
C VAL A 48 4.14 -17.20 -35.30
N LEU A 49 3.76 -18.41 -34.86
CA LEU A 49 3.35 -18.67 -33.48
C LEU A 49 4.49 -18.46 -32.48
N GLU A 50 5.70 -18.94 -32.79
CA GLU A 50 6.91 -18.72 -31.99
C GLU A 50 7.24 -17.24 -31.88
N ASN A 51 7.19 -16.50 -32.99
CA ASN A 51 7.42 -15.05 -33.00
C ASN A 51 6.37 -14.32 -32.17
N ASN A 52 5.08 -14.66 -32.33
CA ASN A 52 3.99 -14.07 -31.54
C ASN A 52 4.12 -14.41 -30.05
N LEU A 53 4.56 -15.63 -29.71
CA LEU A 53 4.78 -16.05 -28.32
C LEU A 53 5.99 -15.31 -27.73
N SER A 54 7.08 -15.18 -28.49
CA SER A 54 8.27 -14.41 -28.08
C SER A 54 7.94 -12.94 -27.87
N GLU A 55 7.19 -12.31 -28.79
CA GLU A 55 6.75 -10.93 -28.66
C GLU A 55 5.87 -10.74 -27.41
N LYS A 56 4.86 -11.60 -27.21
CA LYS A 56 4.02 -11.57 -26.02
C LYS A 56 4.81 -11.80 -24.72
N SER A 57 5.78 -12.72 -24.74
CA SER A 57 6.65 -12.99 -23.59
C SER A 57 7.52 -11.79 -23.25
N ASN A 58 8.10 -11.13 -24.25
CA ASN A 58 8.92 -9.93 -24.07
C ASN A 58 8.07 -8.76 -23.55
N LEU A 59 6.87 -8.57 -24.10
CA LEU A 59 5.93 -7.57 -23.59
C LEU A 59 5.56 -7.84 -22.14
N LEU A 60 5.26 -9.10 -21.78
CA LEU A 60 4.95 -9.48 -20.41
C LEU A 60 6.13 -9.24 -19.47
N SER A 61 7.34 -9.61 -19.88
CA SER A 61 8.57 -9.36 -19.10
C SER A 61 8.77 -7.87 -18.86
N ASN A 62 8.67 -7.05 -19.91
CA ASN A 62 8.81 -5.60 -19.80
C ASN A 62 7.74 -5.00 -18.88
N LEU A 63 6.49 -5.46 -18.96
CA LEU A 63 5.42 -5.02 -18.08
C LEU A 63 5.69 -5.40 -16.62
N ILE A 64 6.18 -6.62 -16.37
CA ILE A 64 6.58 -7.08 -15.03
C ILE A 64 7.72 -6.21 -14.49
N ASP A 65 8.73 -5.91 -15.31
CA ASP A 65 9.88 -5.11 -14.89
C ASP A 65 9.50 -3.66 -14.60
N VAL A 66 8.67 -3.04 -15.45
CA VAL A 66 8.12 -1.70 -15.23
C VAL A 66 7.25 -1.68 -13.96
N GLN A 67 6.40 -2.69 -13.77
CA GLN A 67 5.56 -2.79 -12.57
C GLN A 67 6.43 -2.95 -11.31
N LYS A 68 7.45 -3.80 -11.35
CA LYS A 68 8.39 -4.00 -10.24
C LYS A 68 9.15 -2.73 -9.91
N SER A 69 9.65 -2.02 -10.92
CA SER A 69 10.38 -0.75 -10.75
C SER A 69 9.48 0.33 -10.13
N ASN A 70 8.28 0.52 -10.68
CA ASN A 70 7.30 1.48 -10.17
C ASN A 70 6.86 1.14 -8.74
N TYR A 71 6.62 -0.14 -8.46
CA TYR A 71 6.27 -0.61 -7.12
C TYR A 71 7.40 -0.35 -6.13
N SER A 72 8.65 -0.67 -6.50
CA SER A 72 9.82 -0.42 -5.66
C SER A 72 9.99 1.06 -5.34
N SER A 73 9.93 1.93 -6.36
CA SER A 73 10.08 3.38 -6.16
C SER A 73 8.93 3.97 -5.32
N SER A 74 7.70 3.51 -5.56
CA SER A 74 6.56 3.94 -4.75
C SER A 74 6.70 3.45 -3.30
N GLN A 75 7.14 2.22 -3.07
CA GLN A 75 7.28 1.67 -1.73
C GLN A 75 8.39 2.37 -0.95
N GLU A 76 9.51 2.67 -1.60
CA GLU A 76 10.60 3.45 -1.02
C GLU A 76 10.13 4.84 -0.58
N ARG A 77 9.34 5.53 -1.42
CA ARG A 77 8.72 6.81 -1.04
C ARG A 77 7.80 6.67 0.16
N ARG A 78 6.94 5.63 0.19
CA ARG A 78 6.05 5.37 1.33
C ARG A 78 6.84 5.16 2.63
N ILE A 79 7.87 4.33 2.60
CA ILE A 79 8.73 4.09 3.75
C ILE A 79 9.40 5.40 4.21
N SER A 80 9.94 6.18 3.27
CA SER A 80 10.54 7.48 3.60
C SER A 80 9.53 8.47 4.20
N SER A 81 8.32 8.54 3.66
CA SER A 81 7.24 9.38 4.19
C SER A 81 6.84 8.97 5.61
N VAL A 82 6.74 7.66 5.87
CA VAL A 82 6.47 7.11 7.21
C VAL A 82 7.57 7.49 8.18
N ASP A 83 8.84 7.26 7.81
CA ASP A 83 10.00 7.52 8.65
C ASP A 83 10.10 9.00 9.06
N LYS A 84 9.94 9.92 8.08
CA LYS A 84 9.91 11.36 8.35
C LYS A 84 8.77 11.74 9.29
N SER A 85 7.56 11.25 9.03
CA SER A 85 6.37 11.59 9.81
C SER A 85 6.47 11.06 11.24
N TRP A 86 6.97 9.83 11.41
CA TRP A 86 7.19 9.22 12.70
C TRP A 86 8.27 9.94 13.51
N THR A 87 9.38 10.29 12.86
CA THR A 87 10.47 11.04 13.48
C THR A 87 10.00 12.39 14.00
N LEU A 88 9.25 13.15 13.19
CA LEU A 88 8.72 14.45 13.59
C LEU A 88 7.65 14.33 14.69
N LEU A 89 6.80 13.30 14.65
CA LEU A 89 5.88 13.02 15.75
C LEU A 89 6.64 12.74 17.05
N GLY A 90 7.72 11.96 16.99
CA GLY A 90 8.58 11.69 18.13
C GLY A 90 9.22 12.96 18.68
N GLN A 91 9.71 13.85 17.81
CA GLN A 91 10.23 15.17 18.22
C GLN A 91 9.13 16.02 18.88
N LEU A 92 7.92 16.01 18.35
CA LEU A 92 6.77 16.71 18.92
C LEU A 92 6.36 16.14 20.30
N LYS A 93 6.46 14.82 20.49
CA LYS A 93 6.24 14.18 21.79
C LYS A 93 7.31 14.59 22.80
N VAL A 94 8.59 14.58 22.39
CA VAL A 94 9.72 14.99 23.25
C VAL A 94 9.67 16.48 23.59
N SER A 95 9.05 17.32 22.76
CA SER A 95 8.86 18.74 23.09
C SER A 95 7.74 18.99 24.10
N VAL A 96 6.91 17.98 24.42
CA VAL A 96 6.06 18.01 25.62
C VAL A 96 6.96 17.95 26.84
N SER A 97 6.85 18.95 27.72
CA SER A 97 7.67 19.02 28.93
C SER A 97 7.41 17.82 29.84
N SER A 98 8.48 17.31 30.47
CA SER A 98 8.38 16.32 31.54
C SER A 98 7.52 16.78 32.72
N ALA A 99 7.36 18.09 32.93
CA ALA A 99 6.45 18.62 33.96
C ALA A 99 4.98 18.41 33.58
N ILE A 100 4.62 18.51 32.29
CA ILE A 100 3.28 18.18 31.80
C ILE A 100 3.01 16.69 31.97
N ASP A 101 4.00 15.87 31.59
CA ASP A 101 3.96 14.43 31.74
C ASP A 101 3.73 14.02 33.21
N PHE A 102 4.53 14.56 34.12
CA PHE A 102 4.38 14.34 35.56
C PHE A 102 2.99 14.73 36.08
N ILE A 103 2.45 15.88 35.67
CA ILE A 103 1.13 16.33 36.13
C ILE A 103 0.03 15.37 35.71
N TYR A 104 0.03 14.93 34.45
CA TYR A 104 -1.08 14.12 33.93
C TYR A 104 -0.91 12.61 34.13
N ASN A 105 0.28 12.17 34.54
CA ASN A 105 0.54 10.77 34.87
C ASN A 105 0.67 10.50 36.37
N SER A 106 1.19 11.44 37.17
CA SER A 106 1.48 11.20 38.58
C SER A 106 0.50 11.86 39.53
N LEU A 107 -0.19 12.94 39.12
CA LEU A 107 -1.14 13.64 39.99
C LEU A 107 -2.58 13.25 39.69
N THR A 108 -3.36 13.06 40.75
CA THR A 108 -4.81 12.90 40.68
C THR A 108 -5.50 14.22 40.37
N THR A 109 -6.77 14.17 39.97
CA THR A 109 -7.55 15.39 39.69
C THR A 109 -7.67 16.30 40.92
N LYS A 110 -7.75 15.72 42.13
CA LYS A 110 -7.80 16.48 43.40
C LYS A 110 -6.48 17.18 43.70
N GLU A 111 -5.35 16.49 43.52
CA GLU A 111 -4.03 17.11 43.72
C GLU A 111 -3.78 18.25 42.74
N ILE A 112 -4.26 18.15 41.49
CA ILE A 112 -4.21 19.26 40.53
C ILE A 112 -5.07 20.44 40.98
N GLU A 113 -6.23 20.20 41.57
CA GLU A 113 -7.06 21.26 42.16
C GLU A 113 -6.37 21.93 43.35
N GLU A 114 -5.67 21.16 44.18
CA GLU A 114 -4.85 21.66 45.30
C GLU A 114 -3.62 22.48 44.85
N LEU A 115 -3.13 22.29 43.61
CA LEU A 115 -2.10 23.17 43.04
C LEU A 115 -2.63 24.58 42.75
N ASN A 116 -3.94 24.73 42.55
CA ASN A 116 -4.55 26.02 42.23
C ASN A 116 -4.83 26.88 43.46
N THR A 117 -4.92 26.28 44.65
CA THR A 117 -5.27 26.98 45.90
C THR A 117 -4.07 27.64 46.59
N SER A 118 -2.86 27.59 46.01
CA SER A 118 -1.65 28.29 46.46
C SER A 118 -1.10 27.94 47.87
N GLU A 119 -1.74 27.01 48.58
CA GLU A 119 -1.34 26.61 49.95
C GLU A 119 -0.50 25.32 50.01
N SER A 120 -0.27 24.64 48.88
CA SER A 120 0.51 23.39 48.83
C SER A 120 1.98 23.61 48.47
N ASP A 121 2.90 22.94 49.18
CA ASP A 121 4.35 22.98 48.89
C ASP A 121 4.67 22.54 47.44
N SER A 122 3.86 21.64 46.87
CA SER A 122 3.96 21.18 45.48
C SER A 122 3.73 22.29 44.45
N SER A 123 2.88 23.27 44.77
CA SER A 123 2.62 24.44 43.90
C SER A 123 3.85 25.35 43.76
N LEU A 124 4.70 25.41 44.79
CA LEU A 124 5.90 26.24 44.81
C LEU A 124 6.98 25.76 43.84
N PHE A 125 7.00 24.47 43.49
CA PHE A 125 8.00 23.91 42.58
C PHE A 125 7.44 23.69 41.16
N LEU A 126 6.26 23.07 41.03
CA LEU A 126 5.74 22.67 39.72
C LEU A 126 5.27 23.86 38.87
N VAL A 127 4.60 24.85 39.46
CA VAL A 127 4.07 26.00 38.70
C VAL A 127 5.18 26.84 38.07
N PRO A 128 6.30 27.15 38.76
CA PRO A 128 7.44 27.81 38.13
C PRO A 128 8.08 27.00 37.00
N GLU A 129 8.23 25.68 37.16
CA GLU A 129 8.78 24.80 36.10
C GLU A 129 7.87 24.80 34.86
N LEU A 130 6.56 24.73 35.06
CA LEU A 130 5.59 24.85 33.98
C LEU A 130 5.64 26.22 33.28
N GLY A 131 5.96 27.28 34.01
CA GLY A 131 6.17 28.63 33.47
C GLY A 131 7.45 28.76 32.63
N ARG A 132 8.44 27.87 32.84
CA ARG A 132 9.70 27.83 32.08
C ARG A 132 9.58 27.03 30.78
N ILE A 133 8.46 26.36 30.54
CA ILE A 133 8.23 25.58 29.31
C ILE A 133 8.28 26.49 28.09
N ASN A 134 9.08 26.10 27.09
CA ASN A 134 9.12 26.77 25.81
C ASN A 134 7.96 26.32 24.90
N TYR A 135 6.77 26.86 25.15
CA TYR A 135 5.58 26.59 24.34
C TYR A 135 5.75 27.01 22.87
N GLU A 136 6.55 28.06 22.60
CA GLU A 136 6.80 28.54 21.24
C GLU A 136 7.54 27.49 20.38
N LYS A 137 8.50 26.79 20.98
CA LYS A 137 9.17 25.66 20.34
C LYS A 137 8.16 24.57 19.97
N PHE A 138 7.31 24.17 20.92
CA PHE A 138 6.27 23.15 20.64
C PHE A 138 5.38 23.56 19.46
N TYR A 139 4.91 24.81 19.40
CA TYR A 139 4.08 25.27 18.29
C TYR A 139 4.84 25.32 16.95
N THR A 140 6.13 25.61 16.99
CA THR A 140 7.01 25.58 15.81
C THR A 140 7.15 24.15 15.29
N ASP A 141 7.47 23.20 16.17
CA ASP A 141 7.58 21.78 15.86
C ASP A 141 6.24 21.22 15.32
N ALA A 142 5.12 21.62 15.95
CA ALA A 142 3.78 21.21 15.52
C ALA A 142 3.42 21.72 14.11
N LYS A 143 3.82 22.96 13.80
CA LYS A 143 3.61 23.55 12.47
C LYS A 143 4.46 22.85 11.41
N GLU A 144 5.72 22.54 11.72
CA GLU A 144 6.58 21.76 10.83
C GLU A 144 5.99 20.37 10.57
N PHE A 145 5.55 19.69 11.63
CA PHE A 145 4.88 18.39 11.53
C PHE A 145 3.64 18.45 10.62
N GLU A 146 2.75 19.43 10.81
CA GLU A 146 1.54 19.57 9.99
C GLU A 146 1.87 19.78 8.50
N GLN A 147 2.90 20.58 8.20
CA GLN A 147 3.35 20.79 6.81
C GLN A 147 3.88 19.51 6.18
N ILE A 148 4.60 18.69 6.94
CA ILE A 148 5.14 17.43 6.45
C ILE A 148 4.02 16.41 6.26
N ILE A 149 3.10 16.27 7.21
CA ILE A 149 1.93 15.40 7.06
C ILE A 149 1.11 15.78 5.84
N PHE A 150 0.91 17.07 5.58
CA PHE A 150 0.20 17.52 4.38
C PHE A 150 0.91 17.11 3.08
N LYS A 151 2.23 17.31 3.00
CA LYS A 151 3.04 16.97 1.82
C LYS A 151 3.13 15.47 1.58
N GLU A 152 3.28 14.69 2.65
CA GLU A 152 3.53 13.25 2.60
C GLU A 152 2.22 12.42 2.59
N ARG A 153 1.05 13.07 2.79
CA ARG A 153 -0.29 12.45 2.79
C ARG A 153 -0.54 11.45 1.65
N PRO A 154 -0.17 11.72 0.38
CA PRO A 154 -0.39 10.78 -0.72
C PRO A 154 0.32 9.44 -0.55
N PHE A 155 1.42 9.41 0.21
CA PHE A 155 2.24 8.22 0.43
C PHE A 155 1.92 7.53 1.76
N LEU A 156 1.43 8.27 2.76
CA LEU A 156 1.00 7.70 4.04
C LEU A 156 -0.32 6.93 3.94
N GLY A 157 -1.23 7.38 3.07
CA GLY A 157 -2.62 6.94 3.08
C GLY A 157 -3.47 7.75 4.05
N VAL A 158 -4.79 7.70 3.85
CA VAL A 158 -5.74 8.58 4.56
C VAL A 158 -5.77 8.27 6.05
N ASP A 159 -5.86 7.00 6.41
CA ASP A 159 -6.02 6.58 7.81
C ASP A 159 -4.77 6.87 8.64
N LEU A 160 -3.58 6.57 8.10
CA LEU A 160 -2.32 6.84 8.79
C LEU A 160 -2.08 8.35 8.97
N ALA A 161 -2.31 9.14 7.92
CA ALA A 161 -2.21 10.60 8.01
C ALA A 161 -3.21 11.18 9.03
N LEU A 162 -4.43 10.63 9.10
CA LEU A 162 -5.42 11.02 10.09
C LEU A 162 -4.94 10.69 11.51
N SER A 163 -4.42 9.49 11.74
CA SER A 163 -3.89 9.07 13.05
C SER A 163 -2.77 9.98 13.55
N PHE A 164 -1.81 10.28 12.69
CA PHE A 164 -0.75 11.26 12.96
C PHE A 164 -1.32 12.63 13.33
N THR A 165 -2.29 13.12 12.55
CA THR A 165 -2.91 14.43 12.77
C THR A 165 -3.68 14.47 14.10
N VAL A 166 -4.45 13.44 14.42
CA VAL A 166 -5.23 13.40 15.66
C VAL A 166 -4.32 13.33 16.88
N TYR A 167 -3.24 12.54 16.82
CA TYR A 167 -2.28 12.48 17.93
C TYR A 167 -1.58 13.83 18.16
N ALA A 168 -1.09 14.48 17.10
CA ALA A 168 -0.50 15.81 17.23
C ALA A 168 -1.49 16.86 17.77
N ARG A 169 -2.77 16.81 17.36
CA ARG A 169 -3.83 17.67 17.91
C ARG A 169 -4.10 17.40 19.38
N PHE A 170 -4.08 16.14 19.81
CA PHE A 170 -4.19 15.76 21.21
C PHE A 170 -3.03 16.38 22.03
N LEU A 171 -1.78 16.18 21.61
CA LEU A 171 -0.61 16.77 22.27
C LEU A 171 -0.66 18.31 22.29
N GLY A 172 -1.12 18.92 21.20
CA GLY A 172 -1.30 20.37 21.13
C GLY A 172 -2.38 20.89 22.07
N ARG A 173 -3.49 20.16 22.21
CA ARG A 173 -4.57 20.52 23.13
C ARG A 173 -4.12 20.38 24.59
N ILE A 174 -3.31 19.37 24.91
CA ILE A 174 -2.69 19.20 26.22
C ILE A 174 -1.78 20.38 26.55
N ASN A 175 -0.85 20.74 25.66
CA ASN A 175 0.01 21.91 25.85
C ASN A 175 -0.79 23.21 26.01
N HIS A 176 -1.83 23.39 25.20
CA HIS A 176 -2.70 24.56 25.29
C HIS A 176 -3.42 24.63 26.64
N LEU A 177 -3.95 23.50 27.12
CA LEU A 177 -4.66 23.41 28.41
C LEU A 177 -3.73 23.79 29.56
N THR A 178 -2.50 23.25 29.57
CA THR A 178 -1.49 23.60 30.58
C THR A 178 -1.11 25.08 30.50
N GLN A 179 -0.79 25.58 29.31
CA GLN A 179 -0.38 26.97 29.11
C GLN A 179 -1.48 27.96 29.56
N TYR A 180 -2.73 27.67 29.21
CA TYR A 180 -3.88 28.47 29.60
C TYR A 180 -4.11 28.40 31.11
N GLY A 181 -4.03 27.20 31.69
CA GLY A 181 -4.20 26.98 33.12
C GLY A 181 -3.20 27.76 33.95
N ILE A 182 -1.92 27.76 33.57
CA ILE A 182 -0.87 28.57 34.24
C ILE A 182 -1.20 30.07 34.15
N LYS A 183 -1.53 30.56 32.95
CA LYS A 183 -1.86 31.99 32.73
C LYS A 183 -3.08 32.45 33.54
N LYS A 184 -3.99 31.53 33.86
CA LYS A 184 -5.21 31.82 34.63
C LYS A 184 -5.11 31.42 36.10
N GLY A 185 -4.01 30.80 36.54
CA GLY A 185 -3.88 30.24 37.88
C GLY A 185 -4.89 29.11 38.17
N ASN A 186 -5.33 28.40 37.13
CA ASN A 186 -6.30 27.31 37.24
C ASN A 186 -5.95 26.18 36.27
N LEU A 187 -5.03 25.31 36.69
CA LEU A 187 -4.72 24.06 36.02
C LEU A 187 -5.90 23.10 36.14
N THR A 188 -6.26 22.46 35.02
CA THR A 188 -7.34 21.48 34.97
C THR A 188 -6.82 20.18 34.40
N HIS A 189 -7.31 19.07 34.95
CA HIS A 189 -7.01 17.76 34.41
C HIS A 189 -7.63 17.61 33.01
N TRP A 190 -6.91 17.01 32.05
CA TRP A 190 -7.36 16.90 30.66
C TRP A 190 -8.70 16.16 30.49
N LYS A 191 -9.00 15.21 31.40
CA LYS A 191 -10.29 14.50 31.50
C LYS A 191 -11.51 15.44 31.60
N ASN A 192 -11.31 16.65 32.14
CA ASN A 192 -12.37 17.64 32.27
C ASN A 192 -12.55 18.48 30.98
N ASP A 193 -11.63 18.37 30.02
CA ASP A 193 -11.75 19.04 28.72
C ASP A 193 -12.60 18.20 27.76
N LYS A 194 -13.84 18.67 27.51
CA LYS A 194 -14.79 17.99 26.62
C LYS A 194 -14.26 17.78 25.21
N ALA A 195 -13.42 18.68 24.71
CA ALA A 195 -12.88 18.57 23.36
C ALA A 195 -11.85 17.43 23.27
N ILE A 196 -10.96 17.29 24.26
CA ILE A 196 -10.06 16.13 24.36
C ILE A 196 -10.86 14.83 24.43
N VAL A 197 -11.83 14.74 25.35
CA VAL A 197 -12.64 13.52 25.50
C VAL A 197 -13.35 13.16 24.20
N HIS A 198 -13.91 14.14 23.49
CA HIS A 198 -14.57 13.91 22.21
C HIS A 198 -13.61 13.43 21.12
N ILE A 199 -12.40 14.02 21.04
CA ILE A 199 -11.35 13.57 20.12
C ILE A 199 -11.00 12.10 20.38
N LEU A 200 -10.82 11.74 21.66
CA LEU A 200 -10.46 10.38 22.06
C LEU A 200 -11.58 9.39 21.75
N GLN A 201 -12.83 9.70 22.09
CA GLN A 201 -13.97 8.81 21.86
C GLN A 201 -14.28 8.58 20.37
N ASN A 202 -14.00 9.57 19.51
CA ASN A 202 -14.18 9.43 18.06
C ASN A 202 -13.07 8.62 17.40
N PHE A 203 -11.85 8.70 17.95
CA PHE A 203 -10.67 8.13 17.31
C PHE A 203 -10.26 6.77 17.90
N LEU A 204 -10.47 6.56 19.19
CA LEU A 204 -10.21 5.32 19.93
C LEU A 204 -11.54 4.61 20.24
N ASN A 205 -11.46 3.39 20.77
CA ASN A 205 -12.66 2.67 21.20
C ASN A 205 -13.28 3.37 22.41
N THR A 206 -14.54 3.79 22.31
CA THR A 206 -15.26 4.50 23.37
C THR A 206 -15.20 3.76 24.72
N SER A 207 -15.32 2.43 24.71
CA SER A 207 -15.27 1.64 25.95
C SER A 207 -13.90 1.67 26.64
N GLN A 208 -12.80 1.73 25.87
CA GLN A 208 -11.45 1.87 26.41
C GLN A 208 -11.22 3.28 26.97
N VAL A 209 -11.69 4.31 26.25
CA VAL A 209 -11.59 5.70 26.71
C VAL A 209 -12.36 5.91 28.01
N ASP A 210 -13.58 5.37 28.12
CA ASP A 210 -14.39 5.47 29.32
C ASP A 210 -13.75 4.74 30.51
N ALA A 211 -13.03 3.64 30.27
CA ALA A 211 -12.25 2.95 31.30
C ALA A 211 -11.06 3.80 31.78
N ILE A 212 -10.35 4.46 30.86
CA ILE A 212 -9.21 5.33 31.19
C ILE A 212 -9.66 6.58 31.95
N ILE A 213 -10.79 7.17 31.57
CA ILE A 213 -11.33 8.36 32.26
C ILE A 213 -11.60 8.05 33.74
N LYS A 214 -11.98 6.81 34.07
CA LYS A 214 -12.23 6.37 35.46
C LYS A 214 -10.95 6.12 36.27
N GLN A 215 -9.80 5.96 35.63
CA GLN A 215 -8.53 5.80 36.33
C GLN A 215 -8.06 7.14 36.87
N GLU A 216 -7.38 7.17 38.01
CA GLU A 216 -6.92 8.43 38.61
C GLU A 216 -5.56 8.88 38.07
N MET A 217 -4.64 7.94 37.82
CA MET A 217 -3.23 8.20 37.45
C MET A 217 -2.83 7.50 36.14
N HIS A 218 -1.67 7.85 35.59
CA HIS A 218 -1.04 7.29 34.38
C HIS A 218 -1.87 7.37 33.10
N THR A 219 -2.88 8.23 33.09
CA THR A 219 -3.88 8.23 32.02
C THR A 219 -3.39 8.90 30.73
N PHE A 220 -2.45 9.83 30.82
CA PHE A 220 -1.87 10.49 29.64
C PHE A 220 -0.97 9.52 28.86
N ASP A 221 -0.08 8.80 29.55
CA ASP A 221 0.79 7.79 28.93
C ASP A 221 0.02 6.67 28.27
N ILE A 222 -1.03 6.15 28.92
CA ILE A 222 -1.87 5.10 28.34
C ILE A 222 -2.47 5.58 27.02
N ILE A 223 -2.96 6.82 26.95
CA ILE A 223 -3.53 7.38 25.73
C ILE A 223 -2.46 7.55 24.64
N CYS A 224 -1.31 8.11 24.99
CA CYS A 224 -0.18 8.25 24.07
C CYS A 224 0.23 6.88 23.51
N HIS A 225 0.28 5.85 24.35
CA HIS A 225 0.57 4.48 23.94
C HIS A 225 -0.49 3.92 22.98
N MET A 226 -1.78 4.12 23.27
CA MET A 226 -2.85 3.69 22.37
C MET A 226 -2.80 4.37 20.99
N PHE A 227 -2.44 5.66 20.95
CA PHE A 227 -2.17 6.34 19.68
C PHE A 227 -1.00 5.71 18.94
N GLU A 228 0.11 5.45 19.64
CA GLU A 228 1.32 4.86 19.08
C GLU A 228 1.09 3.45 18.56
N GLU A 229 0.40 2.58 19.31
CA GLU A 229 0.03 1.24 18.88
C GLU A 229 -0.81 1.29 17.59
N LYS A 230 -1.83 2.16 17.56
CA LYS A 230 -2.69 2.31 16.37
C LYS A 230 -1.91 2.83 15.15
N ILE A 231 -1.01 3.79 15.35
CA ILE A 231 -0.15 4.29 14.27
C ILE A 231 0.80 3.18 13.80
N MET A 232 1.40 2.42 14.71
CA MET A 232 2.31 1.32 14.38
C MET A 232 1.61 0.20 13.61
N GLU A 233 0.37 -0.15 13.97
CA GLU A 233 -0.45 -1.10 13.20
C GLU A 233 -0.67 -0.61 11.76
N GLN A 234 -1.02 0.67 11.59
CA GLN A 234 -1.24 1.26 10.27
C GLN A 234 0.07 1.39 9.47
N ILE A 235 1.19 1.70 10.12
CA ILE A 235 2.51 1.69 9.50
C ILE A 235 2.83 0.28 8.97
N ASN A 236 2.58 -0.75 9.78
CA ASN A 236 2.80 -2.14 9.36
C ASN A 236 1.93 -2.51 8.15
N ASP A 237 0.69 -2.04 8.08
CA ASP A 237 -0.19 -2.24 6.91
C ASP A 237 0.34 -1.53 5.64
N VAL A 238 0.95 -0.34 5.79
CA VAL A 238 1.60 0.37 4.66
C VAL A 238 2.89 -0.32 4.22
N ILE A 239 3.75 -0.72 5.16
CA ILE A 239 5.06 -1.33 4.90
C ILE A 239 4.92 -2.75 4.36
N SER A 240 4.01 -3.56 4.90
CA SER A 240 3.73 -4.91 4.42
C SER A 240 3.17 -4.92 2.99
N GLY A 241 2.76 -3.76 2.47
CA GLY A 241 2.18 -3.65 1.15
C GLY A 241 0.79 -4.28 1.08
N LYS A 242 0.13 -4.58 2.20
CA LYS A 242 -1.24 -5.12 2.24
C LYS A 242 -2.20 -4.20 1.49
N THR A 243 -2.11 -2.89 1.72
CA THR A 243 -2.90 -1.88 1.00
C THR A 243 -2.56 -1.86 -0.48
N ALA A 244 -1.28 -1.96 -0.85
CA ALA A 244 -0.86 -1.98 -2.25
C ALA A 244 -1.27 -3.27 -2.98
N SER A 245 -1.24 -4.39 -2.26
CA SER A 245 -1.64 -5.72 -2.76
C SER A 245 -3.13 -5.75 -3.02
N ASN A 246 -3.95 -5.25 -2.10
CA ASN A 246 -5.40 -5.15 -2.29
C ASN A 246 -5.76 -4.30 -3.53
N HIS A 247 -5.13 -3.13 -3.69
CA HIS A 247 -5.32 -2.32 -4.89
C HIS A 247 -4.84 -3.02 -6.17
N SER A 248 -3.72 -3.75 -6.11
CA SER A 248 -3.21 -4.51 -7.25
C SER A 248 -4.15 -5.66 -7.63
N PHE A 249 -4.75 -6.35 -6.65
CA PHE A 249 -5.73 -7.40 -6.88
C PHE A 249 -7.01 -6.85 -7.54
N GLU A 250 -7.54 -5.72 -7.05
CA GLU A 250 -8.70 -5.07 -7.67
C GLU A 250 -8.39 -4.60 -9.10
N HIS A 251 -7.19 -4.08 -9.34
CA HIS A 251 -6.78 -3.68 -10.68
C HIS A 251 -6.63 -4.88 -11.63
N ILE A 252 -6.04 -5.99 -11.17
CA ILE A 252 -5.95 -7.24 -11.93
C ILE A 252 -7.35 -7.77 -12.27
N LYS A 253 -8.28 -7.71 -11.31
CA LYS A 253 -9.68 -8.09 -11.52
C LYS A 253 -10.31 -7.25 -12.62
N THR A 254 -10.12 -5.92 -12.58
CA THR A 254 -10.62 -4.98 -13.59
C THR A 254 -10.02 -5.26 -14.98
N ILE A 255 -8.72 -5.55 -15.06
CA ILE A 255 -8.05 -5.92 -16.33
C ILE A 255 -8.63 -7.23 -16.87
N LYS A 256 -8.85 -8.22 -16.01
CA LYS A 256 -9.41 -9.52 -16.40
C LYS A 256 -10.83 -9.36 -16.97
N GLU A 257 -11.67 -8.56 -16.32
CA GLU A 257 -13.03 -8.23 -16.79
C GLU A 257 -12.97 -7.53 -18.16
N SER A 258 -12.09 -6.55 -18.31
CA SER A 258 -11.91 -5.83 -19.58
C SER A 258 -11.42 -6.74 -20.72
N LEU A 259 -10.56 -7.72 -20.43
CA LEU A 259 -10.06 -8.68 -21.42
C LEU A 259 -11.16 -9.67 -21.85
N SER A 260 -11.99 -10.15 -20.91
CA SER A 260 -13.12 -11.02 -21.27
C SER A 260 -14.12 -10.32 -22.19
N ASP A 261 -14.35 -9.02 -22.00
CA ASP A 261 -15.25 -8.24 -22.86
C ASP A 261 -14.70 -8.09 -24.29
N ILE A 262 -13.38 -7.96 -24.43
CA ILE A 262 -12.71 -7.88 -25.75
C ILE A 262 -12.81 -9.21 -26.51
N ASP A 263 -12.69 -10.35 -25.83
CA ASP A 263 -12.79 -11.66 -26.47
C ASP A 263 -14.23 -11.96 -26.94
N ILE A 264 -15.24 -11.51 -26.19
CA ILE A 264 -16.66 -11.58 -26.61
C ILE A 264 -16.91 -10.72 -27.87
N PHE A 265 -16.33 -9.52 -27.93
CA PHE A 265 -16.46 -8.66 -29.12
C PHE A 265 -15.80 -9.23 -30.38
N LYS A 266 -14.75 -10.04 -30.24
CA LYS A 266 -14.09 -10.71 -31.37
C LYS A 266 -14.82 -11.96 -31.86
N GLN A 267 -15.56 -12.66 -30.99
CA GLN A 267 -16.33 -13.85 -31.40
C GLN A 267 -17.65 -13.50 -32.09
N ASN A 268 -18.19 -12.30 -31.86
CA ASN A 268 -19.42 -11.81 -32.47
C ASN A 268 -19.22 -11.07 -33.81
N LYS A 269 -18.03 -11.16 -34.42
CA LYS A 269 -17.65 -10.48 -35.66
C LYS A 269 -17.08 -11.47 -36.67
#